data_AF-A0A2H0R2B2-F1
#
_entry.id   AF-A0A2H0R2B2-F1
#
_cell.length_a   1.000
_cell.length_b   1.000
_cell.length_c   1.000
_cell.angle_alpha   90.00
_cell.angle_beta   90.00
_cell.angle_gamma   90.00
#
_symmetry.space_group_name_H-M   'P 1'
#
loop_
_entity.id
_entity.type
_entity.pdbx_description
1 polymer ?
#
loop_
_entity_poly.entity_id
_entity_poly.type
_entity_poly.pdbx_seq_one_letter_code
_entity_poly.pdbx_strand_id
1 'polypeptide(L)' 'MTNKQNCYFKQNGIKYVDYKDTELLKKFINPHARILTKKKTGVSNEYQKKLSVAIKRARFMALLPYLSR' A
#
# COMPACT_ATOMS: atom_id res chain seq x y z
N MET A 1 -15.03 -12.19 -5.11
CA MET A 1 -15.18 -11.78 -3.69
C MET A 1 -13.81 -11.87 -3.02
N THR A 2 -13.25 -10.77 -2.49
CA THR A 2 -12.00 -10.84 -1.72
C THR A 2 -12.32 -11.42 -0.35
N ASN A 3 -11.76 -12.58 -0.03
CA ASN A 3 -11.93 -13.21 1.28
C ASN A 3 -11.45 -12.23 2.36
N LYS A 4 -12.39 -11.60 3.08
CA LYS A 4 -12.13 -10.51 4.05
C LYS A 4 -11.17 -10.95 5.17
N GLN A 5 -11.04 -12.27 5.34
CA GLN A 5 -10.21 -13.00 6.31
C GLN A 5 -8.69 -12.90 6.06
N ASN A 6 -8.23 -12.62 4.83
CA ASN A 6 -6.79 -12.77 4.49
C ASN A 6 -6.07 -11.44 4.16
N CYS A 7 -6.40 -10.37 4.88
CA CYS A 7 -5.73 -9.08 4.68
C CYS A 7 -4.35 -9.09 5.36
N TYR A 8 -3.28 -8.90 4.58
CA TYR A 8 -1.89 -8.82 5.06
C TYR A 8 -1.73 -7.98 6.35
N PHE A 9 -2.26 -6.75 6.36
CA PHE A 9 -2.14 -5.87 7.53
C PHE A 9 -2.83 -6.41 8.79
N LYS A 10 -3.98 -7.08 8.64
CA LYS A 10 -4.70 -7.66 9.77
C LYS A 10 -3.99 -8.88 10.34
N GLN A 11 -3.42 -9.71 9.46
CA GLN A 11 -2.69 -10.92 9.85
C GLN A 11 -1.40 -10.59 10.59
N ASN A 12 -0.71 -9.54 10.15
CA ASN A 12 0.54 -9.09 10.77
C ASN A 12 0.32 -8.13 11.95
N GLY A 13 -0.92 -7.93 12.40
CA GLY A 13 -1.21 -7.02 13.53
C GLY A 13 -0.89 -5.55 13.27
N ILE A 14 -0.71 -5.14 12.01
CA ILE A 14 -0.31 -3.79 11.62
C ILE A 14 -1.54 -2.87 11.71
N LYS A 15 -1.58 -2.02 12.74
CA LYS A 15 -2.68 -1.06 12.97
C LYS A 15 -2.54 0.22 12.13
N TYR A 16 -1.31 0.63 11.86
CA TYR A 16 -0.98 1.88 11.17
C TYR A 16 -0.04 1.62 10.00
N VAL A 17 -0.29 2.27 8.86
CA VAL A 17 0.55 2.20 7.67
C VAL A 17 1.34 3.50 7.58
N ASP A 18 2.59 3.48 8.01
CA ASP A 18 3.47 4.66 7.96
C ASP A 18 3.92 4.94 6.53
N TYR A 19 3.95 6.21 6.16
CA TYR A 19 4.48 6.66 4.87
C TYR A 19 6.01 6.58 4.80
N LYS A 20 6.69 6.53 5.95
CA LYS A 20 8.15 6.40 6.04
C LYS A 20 8.64 4.98 5.77
N ASP A 21 7.76 3.99 5.90
CA ASP A 21 8.11 2.58 5.74
C ASP A 21 8.12 2.18 4.26
N THR A 22 9.11 2.68 3.52
CA THR A 22 9.16 2.56 2.06
C THR A 22 9.25 1.12 1.57
N GLU A 23 9.88 0.23 2.34
CA GLU A 23 10.00 -1.19 2.02
C GLU A 23 8.63 -1.88 2.00
N LEU A 24 7.80 -1.57 3.01
CA LEU A 24 6.43 -2.04 3.07
C LEU A 24 5.60 -1.49 1.90
N LEU A 25 5.69 -0.18 1.64
CA LEU A 25 4.90 0.49 0.61
C LEU A 25 5.28 0.03 -0.81
N LYS A 26 6.56 -0.29 -1.05
CA LYS A 26 7.05 -0.81 -2.34
C LYS A 26 6.36 -2.13 -2.74
N LYS A 27 5.96 -2.96 -1.77
CA LYS A 27 5.20 -4.20 -2.04
C LYS A 27 3.82 -3.95 -2.65
N PHE A 28 3.29 -2.74 -2.51
CA PHE A 28 1.95 -2.37 -2.96
C PHE A 28 1.92 -1.42 -4.17
N ILE A 29 3.07 -1.21 -4.82
CA ILE A 29 3.17 -0.53 -6.11
C ILE A 29 3.64 -1.52 -7.17
N ASN A 30 3.29 -1.26 -8.42
CA ASN A 30 3.82 -2.02 -9.56
C ASN A 30 5.20 -1.48 -9.96
N PRO A 31 5.91 -2.15 -10.89
CA PRO A 31 7.21 -1.68 -11.38
C PRO A 31 7.18 -0.25 -11.93
N HIS A 32 6.08 0.16 -12.56
CA HIS A 32 5.86 1.54 -13.05
C HIS A 32 5.48 2.54 -11.95
N ALA A 33 5.71 2.18 -10.69
CA ALA A 33 5.38 2.93 -9.49
C ALA A 33 3.89 3.23 -9.25
N ARG A 34 2.95 2.67 -10.03
CA ARG A 34 1.50 2.84 -9.83
C ARG A 34 1.00 2.00 -8.65
N ILE A 35 0.05 2.55 -7.88
CA ILE A 35 -0.57 1.84 -6.74
C ILE A 35 -1.34 0.62 -7.25
N LEU A 36 -1.07 -0.55 -6.67
CA LEU A 36 -1.78 -1.78 -7.00
C LEU A 36 -3.25 -1.71 -6.56
N THR A 37 -4.14 -2.28 -7.38
CA THR A 37 -5.57 -2.34 -7.08
C THR A 37 -5.84 -3.30 -5.93
N LYS A 38 -6.94 -3.09 -5.21
CA LYS A 38 -7.38 -3.97 -4.11
C LYS A 38 -7.43 -5.45 -4.51
N LYS A 39 -7.84 -5.76 -5.76
CA LYS A 39 -7.90 -7.14 -6.27
C LYS A 39 -6.52 -7.80 -6.31
N LYS A 40 -5.46 -7.05 -6.60
CA LYS A 40 -4.08 -7.55 -6.61
C LYS A 40 -3.42 -7.51 -5.24
N THR A 41 -3.70 -6.51 -4.42
CA THR A 41 -3.09 -6.39 -3.08
C THR A 41 -3.72 -7.31 -2.04
N GLY A 42 -4.98 -7.73 -2.23
CA GLY A 42 -5.69 -8.60 -1.27
C GLY A 42 -6.03 -7.94 0.07
N VAL A 43 -5.81 -6.63 0.20
CA VAL A 43 -6.01 -5.90 1.46
C VAL A 43 -7.48 -5.51 1.66
N SER A 44 -7.87 -5.27 2.93
CA SER A 44 -9.21 -4.79 3.25
C SER A 44 -9.46 -3.39 2.67
N ASN A 45 -10.72 -3.02 2.49
CA ASN A 45 -11.05 -1.70 1.92
C ASN A 45 -10.56 -0.54 2.81
N GLU A 46 -10.59 -0.73 4.12
CA GLU A 46 -10.10 0.24 5.10
C GLU A 46 -8.58 0.42 4.99
N TYR A 47 -7.83 -0.68 4.93
CA TYR A 47 -6.37 -0.62 4.78
C TYR A 47 -5.96 -0.11 3.40
N GLN A 48 -6.71 -0.41 2.33
CA GLN A 48 -6.43 0.15 1.00
C GLN A 48 -6.51 1.69 1.01
N LYS A 49 -7.47 2.28 1.74
CA LYS A 49 -7.56 3.74 1.90
C LYS A 49 -6.35 4.30 2.65
N LYS A 50 -6.00 3.70 3.79
CA LYS A 50 -4.82 4.09 4.60
C LYS A 50 -3.52 3.98 3.78
N LEU A 51 -3.34 2.87 3.08
CA LEU A 51 -2.22 2.62 2.18
C LEU A 51 -2.11 3.65 1.06
N SER A 52 -3.23 3.99 0.40
CA SER A 52 -3.24 5.02 -0.65
C SER A 52 -2.79 6.39 -0.11
N VAL A 53 -3.24 6.77 1.09
CA VAL A 53 -2.81 8.01 1.74
C VAL A 53 -1.31 7.96 2.09
N ALA A 54 -0.84 6.84 2.65
CA ALA A 54 0.58 6.65 2.99
C ALA A 54 1.47 6.75 1.74
N ILE A 55 1.13 6.07 0.64
CA ILE A 55 1.89 6.14 -0.61
C ILE A 55 1.90 7.56 -1.18
N LYS A 56 0.78 8.28 -1.17
CA LYS A 56 0.72 9.67 -1.65
C LYS A 56 1.61 10.59 -0.81
N ARG A 57 1.63 10.42 0.52
CA ARG A 57 2.52 11.16 1.43
C ARG A 57 3.99 10.83 1.16
N ALA A 58 4.32 9.55 1.01
CA ALA A 58 5.68 9.10 0.71
C ALA A 58 6.18 9.71 -0.61
N ARG A 59 5.31 9.78 -1.64
CA ARG A 59 5.65 10.42 -2.91
C ARG A 59 5.87 11.93 -2.79
N PHE A 60 5.05 12.63 -2.01
CA PHE A 60 5.24 14.05 -1.74
C PHE A 60 6.57 14.33 -1.03
N MET A 61 7.00 13.42 -0.15
CA MET A 61 8.28 13.49 0.55
C MET A 61 9.47 12.94 -0.26
N ALA A 62 9.29 12.68 -1.57
CA ALA A 62 10.31 12.09 -2.44
C ALA A 62 10.86 10.71 -2.02
N LEU A 63 10.16 10.00 -1.13
CA LEU A 63 10.53 8.65 -0.68
C LEU A 63 10.12 7.56 -1.69
N LEU A 64 9.11 7.83 -2.51
CA LEU A 64 8.65 6.95 -3.59
C LEU A 64 8.43 7.74 -4.88
N PRO A 65 8.71 7.16 -6.05
CA PRO A 65 8.44 7.82 -7.33
C PRO A 65 6.94 7.85 -7.66
N TYR A 66 6.53 8.85 -8.43
CA TYR A 66 5.19 8.90 -9.05
C TYR A 66 5.09 7.97 -10.26
N LEU A 67 6.17 7.88 -11.03
CA LEU A 67 6.34 7.08 -12.24
C LEU A 67 7.75 6.50 -12.24
N SER A 68 7.86 5.24 -12.63
CA SER A 68 9.15 4.61 -12.98
C SER A 68 9.09 4.18 -14.44
N ARG A 69 10.21 4.33 -15.15
CA ARG A 69 10.37 3.81 -16.52
C ARG A 69 10.33 2.29 -16.52
#